data_AF-A0A7V3YMK2-F1
#
_entry.id   AF-A0A7V3YMK2-F1
#
_cell.length_a   1.000
_cell.length_b   1.000
_cell.length_c   1.000
_cell.angle_alpha   90.00
_cell.angle_beta   90.00
_cell.angle_gamma   90.00
#
_symmetry.space_group_name_H-M   'P 1'
#
loop_
_entity.id
_entity.type
_entity.pdbx_description
1 polymer ?
#
loop_
_entity_poly.entity_id
_entity_poly.type
_entity_poly.pdbx_seq_one_letter_code
_entity_poly.pdbx_strand_id
1 'polypeptide(L)'
;MNFQGRLEKLRKALEGPLLVLSPGNVFYLSGFRGSLGFLLVFPEGKTFFFCDGRYAIQSREELAVEAEIVEFEQDAVASICDVFFSLSSRANRLFVEDVASVGFIRRFDEKKCPVIPCPSPVNALRAVKDETEIQTIQRAVTIAEEAFRDVLPLIQEGISEHEIAVELEYRMRRRGGEAIAFPTIVASGKRAALPHARPTSGKIKRGEWVLVDWGVR
;
A
#
# COMPACT_ATOMS: atom_id res chain seq x y z
N MET A 1 -12.94 7.35 6.62
CA MET A 1 -12.33 7.82 5.36
C MET A 1 -13.43 7.92 4.29
N ASN A 2 -13.34 8.88 3.36
CA ASN A 2 -14.35 9.08 2.31
C ASN A 2 -13.98 8.32 1.03
N PHE A 3 -14.18 7.00 1.02
CA PHE A 3 -13.79 6.15 -0.12
C PHE A 3 -14.60 6.46 -1.39
N GLN A 4 -15.92 6.58 -1.28
CA GLN A 4 -16.78 6.92 -2.42
C GLN A 4 -16.37 8.26 -3.04
N GLY A 5 -16.11 9.30 -2.24
CA GLY A 5 -15.67 10.60 -2.74
C GLY A 5 -14.32 10.56 -3.46
N ARG A 6 -13.41 9.65 -3.09
CA ARG A 6 -12.14 9.43 -3.79
C ARG A 6 -12.37 8.76 -5.15
N LEU A 7 -13.24 7.77 -5.19
CA LEU A 7 -13.63 7.09 -6.43
C LEU A 7 -14.31 8.05 -7.42
N GLU A 8 -15.21 8.92 -6.95
CA GLU A 8 -15.84 9.96 -7.79
C GLU A 8 -14.83 10.99 -8.31
N LYS A 9 -13.87 11.40 -7.48
CA LYS A 9 -12.78 12.29 -7.93
C LYS A 9 -11.92 11.62 -8.99
N LEU A 10 -11.62 10.33 -8.84
CA LEU A 10 -10.88 9.55 -9.82
C LEU A 10 -11.63 9.51 -11.15
N ARG A 11 -12.92 9.14 -11.14
CA ARG A 11 -13.77 9.04 -12.35
C ARG A 11 -13.73 10.29 -13.22
N LYS A 12 -13.80 11.47 -12.59
CA LYS A 12 -13.73 12.76 -13.28
C LYS A 12 -12.38 13.05 -13.96
N ALA A 13 -11.31 12.37 -13.53
CA ALA A 13 -9.96 12.53 -14.06
C ALA A 13 -9.59 11.41 -15.06
N LEU A 14 -10.45 10.41 -15.27
CA LEU A 14 -10.16 9.29 -16.17
C LEU A 14 -10.48 9.64 -17.63
N GLU A 15 -9.53 9.37 -18.52
CA GLU A 15 -9.73 9.42 -19.97
C GLU A 15 -10.31 8.11 -20.53
N GLY A 16 -10.27 7.02 -19.74
CA GLY A 16 -10.79 5.71 -20.08
C GLY A 16 -10.76 4.75 -18.89
N PRO A 17 -11.17 3.48 -19.08
CA PRO A 17 -11.20 2.49 -18.00
C PRO A 17 -9.80 2.25 -17.45
N LEU A 18 -9.65 2.29 -16.12
CA LEU A 18 -8.40 2.11 -15.41
C LEU A 18 -8.43 0.84 -14.57
N LEU A 19 -7.44 -0.03 -14.77
CA LEU A 19 -7.13 -1.16 -13.91
C LEU A 19 -6.10 -0.72 -12.85
N VAL A 20 -6.57 -0.61 -11.61
CA VAL A 20 -5.78 -0.33 -10.41
C VAL A 20 -5.33 -1.64 -9.80
N LEU A 21 -4.02 -1.77 -9.56
CA LEU A 21 -3.39 -3.01 -9.07
C LEU A 21 -2.41 -2.78 -7.92
N SER A 22 -1.90 -1.57 -7.72
CA SER A 22 -1.06 -1.25 -6.57
C SER A 22 -1.87 -1.41 -5.28
N PRO A 23 -1.44 -2.24 -4.32
CA PRO A 23 -2.21 -2.48 -3.10
C PRO A 23 -2.57 -1.20 -2.33
N GLY A 24 -1.68 -0.21 -2.34
CA GLY A 24 -1.94 1.09 -1.71
C GLY A 24 -3.03 1.91 -2.43
N ASN A 25 -3.14 1.79 -3.76
CA ASN A 25 -4.18 2.47 -4.53
C ASN A 25 -5.52 1.72 -4.44
N VAL A 26 -5.49 0.39 -4.44
CA VAL A 26 -6.68 -0.44 -4.18
C VAL A 26 -7.25 -0.08 -2.82
N PHE A 27 -6.45 -0.14 -1.75
CA PHE A 27 -6.89 0.26 -0.40
C PHE A 27 -7.40 1.71 -0.36
N TYR A 28 -6.69 2.65 -0.98
CA TYR A 28 -7.07 4.07 -0.94
C TYR A 28 -8.45 4.32 -1.56
N LEU A 29 -8.79 3.61 -2.63
CA LEU A 29 -10.04 3.75 -3.36
C LEU A 29 -11.17 2.91 -2.78
N SER A 30 -10.88 1.70 -2.28
CA SER A 30 -11.91 0.73 -1.93
C SER A 30 -11.98 0.35 -0.45
N GLY A 31 -10.96 0.66 0.35
CA GLY A 31 -10.86 0.24 1.74
C GLY A 31 -10.38 -1.20 1.96
N PHE A 32 -10.24 -2.00 0.89
CA PHE A 32 -9.82 -3.40 0.96
C PHE A 32 -8.35 -3.54 1.38
N ARG A 33 -8.08 -4.41 2.36
CA ARG A 33 -6.76 -4.61 2.99
C ARG A 33 -6.08 -5.92 2.62
N GLY A 34 -6.70 -6.76 1.79
CA GLY A 34 -6.11 -8.03 1.36
C GLY A 34 -4.87 -7.87 0.50
N SER A 35 -4.09 -8.95 0.37
CA SER A 35 -2.80 -8.92 -0.36
C SER A 35 -2.93 -9.05 -1.87
N LEU A 36 -4.11 -9.45 -2.37
CA LEU A 36 -4.40 -9.57 -3.80
C LEU A 36 -5.82 -9.07 -4.07
N GLY A 37 -5.92 -8.10 -4.97
CA GLY A 37 -7.17 -7.57 -5.47
C GLY A 37 -6.91 -6.53 -6.55
N PHE A 38 -7.79 -6.46 -7.54
CA PHE A 38 -7.71 -5.47 -8.62
C PHE A 38 -9.00 -4.67 -8.68
N LEU A 39 -8.91 -3.37 -8.95
CA LEU A 39 -10.07 -2.51 -9.14
C LEU A 39 -10.11 -2.05 -10.59
N LEU A 40 -11.18 -2.37 -11.31
CA LEU A 40 -11.44 -1.82 -12.64
C LEU A 40 -12.47 -0.70 -12.51
N VAL A 41 -12.05 0.52 -12.79
CA VAL A 41 -12.87 1.73 -12.68
C VAL A 41 -13.11 2.28 -14.08
N PHE A 42 -14.37 2.36 -14.48
CA PHE A 42 -14.78 3.04 -15.69
C PHE A 42 -15.04 4.53 -15.40
N PRO A 43 -14.81 5.47 -16.34
CA PRO A 43 -15.15 6.88 -16.14
C PRO A 43 -16.64 7.05 -15.78
N GLU A 44 -17.50 6.32 -16.48
CA GLU A 44 -18.95 6.27 -16.25
C GLU A 44 -19.38 4.84 -15.92
N GLY A 45 -20.43 4.67 -15.11
CA GLY A 45 -21.02 3.37 -14.83
C GLY A 45 -20.37 2.63 -13.65
N LYS A 46 -20.16 1.31 -13.79
CA LYS A 46 -19.84 0.42 -12.66
C LYS A 46 -18.35 0.36 -12.32
N THR A 47 -18.06 -0.06 -11.09
CA THR A 47 -16.72 -0.43 -10.62
C THR A 47 -16.71 -1.93 -10.39
N PHE A 48 -15.60 -2.60 -10.73
CA PHE A 48 -15.44 -4.03 -10.50
C PHE A 48 -14.25 -4.29 -9.60
N PHE A 49 -14.40 -5.22 -8.67
CA PHE A 49 -13.33 -5.69 -7.81
C PHE A 49 -13.04 -7.16 -8.12
N PHE A 50 -11.81 -7.46 -8.53
CA PHE A 50 -11.39 -8.82 -8.87
C PHE A 50 -10.56 -9.40 -7.74
N CYS A 51 -10.90 -10.60 -7.30
CA CYS A 51 -10.12 -11.35 -6.33
C CYS A 51 -10.18 -12.85 -6.57
N ASP A 52 -9.28 -13.61 -5.94
CA ASP A 52 -9.43 -15.07 -5.88
C ASP A 52 -10.32 -15.50 -4.70
N GLY A 53 -10.66 -16.79 -4.66
CA GLY A 53 -11.56 -17.34 -3.64
C GLY A 53 -11.11 -17.17 -2.19
N ARG A 54 -9.81 -16.93 -1.92
CA ARG A 54 -9.32 -16.65 -0.55
C ARG A 54 -9.85 -15.32 -0.02
N TYR A 55 -10.15 -14.40 -0.93
CA TYR A 55 -10.57 -13.03 -0.62
C TYR A 55 -12.06 -12.79 -0.88
N ALA A 56 -12.83 -13.80 -1.31
CA ALA A 56 -14.25 -13.64 -1.63
C ALA A 56 -15.10 -13.20 -0.43
N ILE A 57 -14.81 -13.72 0.77
CA ILE A 57 -15.50 -13.29 2.00
C ILE A 57 -14.99 -11.92 2.44
N GLN A 58 -13.67 -11.75 2.55
CA GLN A 58 -13.05 -10.51 3.01
C GLN A 58 -13.44 -9.29 2.13
N SER A 59 -13.51 -9.45 0.82
CA SER A 59 -13.90 -8.36 -0.09
C SER A 59 -15.34 -7.91 0.12
N ARG A 60 -16.27 -8.84 0.41
CA ARG A 60 -17.67 -8.48 0.73
C ARG A 60 -17.79 -7.70 2.05
N GLU A 61 -16.89 -7.93 2.99
CA GLU A 61 -16.89 -7.28 4.30
C GLU A 61 -16.14 -5.93 4.30
N GLU A 62 -15.01 -5.85 3.59
CA GLU A 62 -14.11 -4.69 3.66
C GLU A 62 -14.31 -3.63 2.58
N LEU A 63 -14.94 -3.97 1.45
CA LEU A 63 -15.16 -2.98 0.39
C LEU A 63 -16.09 -1.87 0.88
N ALA A 64 -15.52 -0.67 1.04
CA ALA A 64 -16.20 0.53 1.51
C ALA A 64 -16.75 1.38 0.35
N VAL A 65 -16.87 0.79 -0.84
CA VAL A 65 -17.42 1.38 -2.06
C VAL A 65 -18.29 0.36 -2.78
N GLU A 66 -19.22 0.84 -3.59
CA GLU A 66 -20.01 -0.02 -4.46
C GLU A 66 -19.14 -0.55 -5.60
N ALA A 67 -18.85 -1.86 -5.57
CA ALA A 67 -18.13 -2.55 -6.63
C ALA A 67 -18.71 -3.97 -6.82
N GLU A 68 -18.85 -4.40 -8.07
CA GLU A 68 -19.21 -5.77 -8.39
C GLU A 68 -18.00 -6.68 -8.19
N ILE A 69 -18.14 -7.66 -7.30
CA ILE A 69 -17.06 -8.61 -6.99
C ILE A 69 -17.06 -9.70 -8.05
N VAL A 70 -15.92 -9.85 -8.72
CA VAL A 70 -15.66 -10.90 -9.71
C VAL A 70 -14.58 -11.82 -9.17
N GLU A 71 -14.99 -13.02 -8.79
CA GLU A 71 -14.08 -14.06 -8.34
C GLU A 71 -13.44 -14.75 -9.55
N PHE A 72 -12.11 -14.78 -9.61
CA PHE A 72 -11.37 -15.55 -10.61
C PHE A 72 -10.71 -16.78 -9.98
N GLU A 73 -10.63 -17.87 -10.75
CA GLU A 73 -9.95 -19.08 -10.29
C GLU A 73 -8.44 -18.99 -10.51
N GLN A 74 -7.98 -19.07 -11.76
CA GLN A 74 -6.55 -19.14 -12.10
C GLN A 74 -6.05 -17.95 -12.91
N ASP A 75 -6.94 -17.31 -13.68
CA ASP A 75 -6.56 -16.27 -14.65
C ASP A 75 -7.36 -14.98 -14.40
N ALA A 76 -6.80 -14.13 -13.53
CA ALA A 76 -7.33 -12.79 -13.29
C ALA A 76 -7.43 -11.97 -14.58
N VAL A 77 -6.44 -12.09 -15.48
CA VAL A 77 -6.39 -11.33 -16.73
C VAL A 77 -7.53 -11.70 -17.65
N ALA A 78 -7.86 -13.00 -17.78
CA ALA A 78 -9.02 -13.44 -18.54
C ALA A 78 -10.31 -12.79 -18.01
N SER A 79 -10.54 -12.86 -16.69
CA SER A 79 -11.76 -12.30 -16.06
C SER A 79 -11.85 -10.79 -16.24
N ILE A 80 -10.72 -10.07 -16.10
CA ILE A 80 -10.65 -8.62 -16.33
C ILE A 80 -10.96 -8.29 -17.80
N CYS A 81 -10.42 -9.06 -18.75
CA CYS A 81 -10.68 -8.87 -20.18
C CYS A 81 -12.15 -9.12 -20.52
N ASP A 82 -12.76 -10.16 -19.96
CA ASP A 82 -14.17 -10.49 -20.19
C ASP A 82 -15.10 -9.34 -19.74
N VAL A 83 -14.87 -8.83 -18.53
CA VAL A 83 -15.59 -7.65 -18.03
C VAL A 83 -15.33 -6.43 -18.89
N PHE A 84 -14.06 -6.14 -19.22
CA PHE A 84 -13.71 -5.00 -20.08
C PHE A 84 -14.41 -5.07 -21.44
N PHE A 85 -14.37 -6.21 -22.14
CA PHE A 85 -14.99 -6.37 -23.45
C PHE A 85 -16.52 -6.36 -23.42
N SER A 86 -17.14 -6.77 -22.31
CA SER A 86 -18.60 -6.69 -22.16
C SER A 86 -19.13 -5.26 -21.99
N LEU A 87 -18.29 -4.33 -21.51
CA LEU A 87 -18.68 -2.96 -21.19
C LEU A 87 -18.01 -1.89 -22.06
N SER A 88 -17.03 -2.27 -22.89
CA SER A 88 -16.30 -1.36 -23.75
C SER A 88 -16.25 -1.82 -25.19
N SER A 89 -16.24 -0.84 -26.10
CA SER A 89 -15.97 -1.11 -27.50
C SER A 89 -14.56 -1.70 -27.65
N ARG A 90 -14.34 -2.58 -28.63
CA ARG A 90 -12.98 -3.10 -28.93
C ARG A 90 -11.99 -2.02 -29.38
N ALA A 91 -12.47 -0.83 -29.73
CA ALA A 91 -11.63 0.33 -30.04
C ALA A 91 -11.07 1.00 -28.77
N ASN A 92 -11.72 0.81 -27.62
CA ASN A 92 -11.26 1.38 -26.35
C ASN A 92 -9.95 0.72 -25.91
N ARG A 93 -9.20 1.43 -25.07
CA ARG A 93 -7.95 0.95 -24.46
C ARG A 93 -8.16 0.83 -22.96
N LEU A 94 -7.64 -0.25 -22.38
CA LEU A 94 -7.62 -0.42 -20.93
C LEU A 94 -6.33 0.20 -20.39
N PHE A 95 -6.46 1.25 -19.60
CA PHE A 95 -5.32 1.82 -18.89
C PHE A 95 -4.95 0.92 -17.72
N VAL A 96 -3.66 0.63 -17.54
CA VAL A 96 -3.16 -0.23 -16.45
C VAL A 96 -2.06 0.51 -15.73
N GLU A 97 -2.06 0.49 -14.40
CA GLU A 97 -0.98 1.14 -13.65
C GLU A 97 0.40 0.58 -14.04
N ASP A 98 1.35 1.48 -14.29
CA ASP A 98 2.73 1.16 -14.71
C ASP A 98 3.55 0.37 -13.66
N VAL A 99 3.04 0.24 -12.44
CA VAL A 99 3.55 -0.72 -11.44
C VAL A 99 3.34 -2.19 -11.84
N ALA A 100 2.51 -2.46 -12.85
CA ALA A 100 2.31 -3.80 -13.39
C ALA A 100 3.62 -4.37 -13.93
N SER A 101 3.90 -5.62 -13.59
CA SER A 101 5.06 -6.31 -14.17
C SER A 101 4.86 -6.51 -15.68
N VAL A 102 5.96 -6.51 -16.43
CA VAL A 102 5.94 -6.80 -17.87
C VAL A 102 5.26 -8.16 -18.15
N GLY A 103 5.48 -9.15 -17.29
CA GLY A 103 4.84 -10.46 -17.40
C GLY A 103 3.32 -10.40 -17.21
N PHE A 104 2.82 -9.54 -16.31
CA PHE A 104 1.38 -9.31 -16.15
C PHE A 104 0.78 -8.64 -17.38
N ILE A 105 1.44 -7.62 -17.94
CA ILE A 105 0.99 -6.90 -19.15
C ILE A 105 0.93 -7.83 -20.37
N ARG A 106 1.95 -8.67 -20.60
CA ARG A 106 2.00 -9.60 -21.74
C ARG A 106 0.80 -10.56 -21.80
N ARG A 107 0.22 -10.93 -20.66
CA ARG A 107 -0.97 -11.79 -20.62
C ARG A 107 -2.19 -11.11 -21.26
N PHE A 108 -2.26 -9.77 -21.27
CA PHE A 108 -3.34 -9.06 -21.97
C PHE A 108 -3.19 -9.17 -23.49
N ASP A 109 -1.97 -9.19 -24.01
CA ASP A 109 -1.69 -9.37 -25.45
C ASP A 109 -2.19 -10.75 -25.93
N GLU A 110 -1.95 -11.80 -25.14
CA GLU A 110 -2.43 -13.16 -25.40
C GLU A 110 -3.96 -13.22 -25.50
N LYS A 111 -4.66 -12.38 -24.72
CA LYS A 111 -6.13 -12.23 -24.75
C LYS A 111 -6.61 -11.18 -25.77
N LYS A 112 -5.71 -10.58 -26.56
CA LYS A 112 -5.99 -9.50 -27.51
C LYS A 112 -6.69 -8.30 -26.85
N CYS A 113 -6.42 -8.06 -25.57
CA CYS A 113 -6.93 -6.92 -24.82
C CYS A 113 -5.97 -5.75 -24.95
N PRO A 114 -6.38 -4.64 -25.60
CA PRO A 114 -5.45 -3.57 -25.90
C PRO A 114 -5.23 -2.70 -24.66
N VAL A 115 -4.09 -2.90 -24.01
CA VAL A 115 -3.71 -2.20 -22.78
C VAL A 115 -2.72 -1.06 -23.03
N ILE A 116 -2.82 -0.01 -22.21
CA ILE A 116 -1.85 1.08 -22.17
C ILE A 116 -1.35 1.21 -20.73
N PRO A 117 -0.08 0.85 -20.44
CA PRO A 117 0.53 1.15 -19.16
C PRO A 117 0.61 2.67 -18.96
N CYS A 118 0.21 3.16 -17.80
CA CYS A 118 0.26 4.59 -17.48
C CYS A 118 0.59 4.85 -15.99
N PRO A 119 1.18 6.01 -15.67
CA PRO A 119 1.25 6.46 -14.29
C PRO A 119 -0.15 6.51 -13.67
N SER A 120 -0.28 6.05 -12.43
CA SER A 120 -1.58 6.02 -11.78
C SER A 120 -2.07 7.45 -11.45
N PRO A 121 -3.23 7.89 -11.98
CA PRO A 121 -3.83 9.17 -11.59
C PRO A 121 -4.25 9.20 -10.11
N VAL A 122 -4.38 8.02 -9.48
CA VAL A 122 -4.66 7.88 -8.04
C VAL A 122 -3.54 8.50 -7.20
N ASN A 123 -2.30 8.49 -7.68
CA ASN A 123 -1.16 9.05 -6.96
C ASN A 123 -1.31 10.56 -6.74
N ALA A 124 -1.87 11.29 -7.70
CA ALA A 124 -2.14 12.73 -7.56
C ALA A 124 -3.22 12.99 -6.49
N LEU A 125 -4.25 12.14 -6.42
CA LEU A 125 -5.27 12.24 -5.36
C LEU A 125 -4.68 11.96 -3.98
N ARG A 126 -3.80 10.96 -3.86
CA ARG A 126 -3.12 10.57 -2.61
C ARG A 126 -2.07 11.59 -2.16
N ALA A 127 -1.62 12.49 -3.04
CA ALA A 127 -0.63 13.51 -2.70
C ALA A 127 -1.20 14.48 -1.65
N VAL A 128 -2.46 14.89 -1.79
CA VAL A 128 -3.17 15.80 -0.89
C VAL A 128 -4.05 15.00 0.07
N LYS A 129 -3.74 15.06 1.36
CA LYS A 129 -4.42 14.26 2.39
C LYS A 129 -5.73 14.94 2.78
N ASP A 130 -6.76 14.15 2.98
CA ASP A 130 -7.98 14.63 3.65
C ASP A 130 -7.79 14.70 5.17
N GLU A 131 -8.74 15.35 5.85
CA GLU A 131 -8.68 15.57 7.29
C GLU A 131 -8.60 14.25 8.09
N THR A 132 -9.29 13.19 7.65
CA THR A 132 -9.22 11.88 8.32
C THR A 132 -7.84 11.24 8.14
N GLU A 133 -7.22 11.40 6.97
CA GLU A 133 -5.86 10.92 6.71
C GLU A 133 -4.83 11.67 7.55
N ILE A 134 -4.95 12.99 7.65
CA ILE A 134 -4.07 13.82 8.49
C ILE A 134 -4.16 13.37 9.95
N GLN A 135 -5.37 13.22 10.49
CA GLN A 135 -5.58 12.75 11.86
C GLN A 135 -5.00 11.34 12.09
N THR A 136 -5.12 10.45 11.10
CA THR A 136 -4.54 9.11 11.16
C THR A 136 -3.01 9.16 11.19
N ILE A 137 -2.39 10.00 10.34
CA ILE A 137 -0.94 10.22 10.32
C ILE A 137 -0.46 10.80 11.65
N GLN A 138 -1.16 11.80 12.19
CA GLN A 138 -0.82 12.40 13.49
C GLN A 138 -0.85 11.35 14.61
N ARG A 139 -1.86 10.48 14.63
CA ARG A 139 -1.92 9.38 15.60
C ARG A 139 -0.73 8.41 15.45
N ALA A 140 -0.38 8.04 14.22
CA ALA A 140 0.79 7.20 13.97
C ALA A 140 2.09 7.86 14.47
N VAL A 141 2.26 9.16 14.22
CA VAL A 141 3.40 9.95 14.75
C VAL A 141 3.42 9.93 16.27
N THR A 142 2.29 10.16 16.94
CA THR A 142 2.20 10.10 18.41
C THR A 142 2.64 8.73 18.94
N ILE A 143 2.16 7.64 18.34
CA ILE A 143 2.57 6.27 18.73
C ILE A 143 4.08 6.08 18.56
N ALA A 144 4.64 6.52 17.43
CA ALA A 144 6.06 6.38 17.12
C ALA A 144 6.93 7.20 18.10
N GLU A 145 6.54 8.43 18.41
CA GLU A 145 7.25 9.29 19.38
C GLU A 145 7.23 8.70 20.78
N GLU A 146 6.06 8.26 21.25
CA GLU A 146 5.92 7.68 22.59
C GLU A 146 6.71 6.38 22.72
N ALA A 147 6.69 5.52 21.70
CA ALA A 147 7.51 4.32 21.69
C ALA A 147 9.02 4.65 21.75
N PHE A 148 9.47 5.69 21.05
CA PHE A 148 10.85 6.12 21.09
C PHE A 148 11.24 6.71 22.45
N ARG A 149 10.37 7.52 23.08
CA ARG A 149 10.61 8.06 24.44
C ARG A 149 10.83 6.95 25.46
N ASP A 150 10.11 5.84 25.34
CA ASP A 150 10.27 4.67 26.22
C ASP A 150 11.54 3.84 25.92
N VAL A 151 12.02 3.84 24.67
CA VAL A 151 13.26 3.14 24.28
C VAL A 151 14.50 3.96 24.60
N LEU A 152 14.40 5.29 24.59
CA LEU A 152 15.54 6.19 24.80
C LEU A 152 16.38 5.86 26.04
N PRO A 153 15.80 5.52 27.22
CA PRO A 153 16.57 5.12 28.40
C PRO A 153 17.32 3.78 28.25
N LEU A 154 16.90 2.91 27.33
CA LEU A 154 17.55 1.63 27.03
C LEU A 154 18.79 1.79 26.13
N ILE A 155 18.91 2.91 25.42
CA ILE A 155 20.05 3.18 24.54
C ILE A 155 21.27 3.51 25.40
N GLN A 156 21.98 2.47 25.82
CA GLN A 156 23.13 2.53 26.71
C GLN A 156 24.29 1.71 26.14
N GLU A 157 25.49 1.96 26.67
CA GLU A 157 26.67 1.15 26.34
C GLU A 157 26.39 -0.34 26.57
N GLY A 158 26.67 -1.18 25.57
CA GLY A 158 26.47 -2.63 25.65
C GLY A 158 25.13 -3.15 25.11
N ILE A 159 24.14 -2.30 24.82
CA ILE A 159 22.95 -2.72 24.05
C ILE A 159 23.30 -2.85 22.56
N SER A 160 22.69 -3.79 21.85
CA SER A 160 22.86 -3.92 20.40
C SER A 160 21.89 -3.05 19.61
N GLU A 161 22.26 -2.73 18.38
CA GLU A 161 21.36 -2.10 17.41
C GLU A 161 20.06 -2.91 17.25
N HIS A 162 20.16 -4.24 17.18
CA HIS A 162 19.03 -5.15 17.02
C HIS A 162 18.08 -5.12 18.23
N GLU A 163 18.61 -5.12 19.45
CA GLU A 163 17.80 -5.03 20.67
C GLU A 163 16.96 -3.75 20.68
N ILE A 164 17.54 -2.61 20.31
CA ILE A 164 16.80 -1.33 20.19
C ILE A 164 15.68 -1.42 19.16
N ALA A 165 15.96 -2.01 17.99
CA ALA A 165 14.97 -2.14 16.92
C ALA A 165 13.75 -3.00 17.34
N VAL A 166 14.00 -4.12 18.03
CA VAL A 166 12.96 -5.02 18.56
C VAL A 166 12.12 -4.31 19.63
N GLU A 167 12.79 -3.60 20.54
CA GLU A 167 12.16 -2.83 21.60
C GLU A 167 11.25 -1.71 21.05
N LEU A 168 11.64 -1.06 19.96
CA LEU A 168 10.79 -0.08 19.27
C LEU A 168 9.55 -0.72 18.66
N GLU A 169 9.69 -1.80 17.90
CA GLU A 169 8.56 -2.49 17.30
C GLU A 169 7.57 -2.98 18.37
N TYR A 170 8.07 -3.61 19.43
CA TYR A 170 7.25 -4.09 20.53
C TYR A 170 6.39 -2.97 21.13
N ARG A 171 6.99 -1.81 21.43
CA ARG A 171 6.28 -0.68 22.04
C ARG A 171 5.28 -0.03 21.10
N MET A 172 5.63 0.14 19.83
CA MET A 172 4.69 0.67 18.83
C MET A 172 3.45 -0.24 18.72
N ARG A 173 3.63 -1.56 18.67
CA ARG A 173 2.52 -2.53 18.67
C ARG A 173 1.68 -2.47 19.93
N ARG A 174 2.33 -2.40 21.11
CA ARG A 174 1.66 -2.27 22.41
C ARG A 174 0.79 -1.01 22.52
N ARG A 175 1.13 0.05 21.78
CA ARG A 175 0.38 1.32 21.72
C ARG A 175 -0.72 1.33 20.65
N GLY A 176 -1.00 0.18 20.04
CA GLY A 176 -2.05 0.04 19.03
C GLY A 176 -1.59 0.31 17.60
N GLY A 177 -0.28 0.34 17.35
CA GLY A 177 0.26 0.26 15.99
C GLY A 177 -0.03 -1.12 15.38
N GLU A 178 -0.55 -1.13 14.16
CA GLU A 178 -0.90 -2.35 13.43
C GLU A 178 0.37 -3.10 12.98
N ALA A 179 1.35 -2.34 12.49
CA ALA A 179 2.64 -2.86 12.04
C ALA A 179 3.71 -1.77 12.02
N ILE A 180 4.98 -2.16 11.86
CA ILE A 180 6.03 -1.23 11.46
C ILE A 180 5.76 -0.69 10.05
N ALA A 181 6.03 0.58 9.81
CA ALA A 181 5.86 1.21 8.50
C ALA A 181 6.91 0.71 7.48
N PHE A 182 8.11 0.41 7.97
CA PHE A 182 9.25 -0.15 7.24
C PHE A 182 10.21 -0.82 8.25
N PRO A 183 11.16 -1.67 7.81
CA PRO A 183 12.16 -2.25 8.70
C PRO A 183 12.94 -1.17 9.45
N THR A 184 12.82 -1.14 10.78
CA THR A 184 13.50 -0.17 11.65
C THR A 184 15.01 -0.19 11.42
N ILE A 185 15.60 0.99 11.30
CA ILE A 185 17.03 1.20 11.17
C ILE A 185 17.57 1.66 12.51
N VAL A 186 18.62 0.99 12.98
CA VAL A 186 19.43 1.40 14.13
C VAL A 186 20.88 1.18 13.73
N ALA A 187 21.69 2.23 13.83
CA ALA A 187 23.09 2.19 13.43
C ALA A 187 23.96 3.01 14.38
N SER A 188 25.02 2.41 14.93
CA SER A 188 25.91 3.08 15.88
C SER A 188 27.31 3.36 15.32
N GLY A 189 27.95 4.39 15.87
CA GLY A 189 29.32 4.78 15.55
C GLY A 189 29.47 5.09 14.06
N LYS A 190 30.44 4.47 13.40
CA LYS A 190 30.68 4.66 11.95
C LYS A 190 29.50 4.22 11.09
N ARG A 191 28.67 3.29 11.58
CA ARG A 191 27.51 2.78 10.84
C ARG A 191 26.38 3.81 10.76
N ALA A 192 26.35 4.81 11.64
CA ALA A 192 25.42 5.92 11.54
C ALA A 192 25.55 6.72 10.22
N ALA A 193 26.66 6.56 9.48
CA ALA A 193 26.83 7.11 8.15
C ALA A 193 26.16 6.27 7.02
N LEU A 194 25.56 5.13 7.33
CA LEU A 194 24.90 4.24 6.37
C LEU A 194 23.38 4.50 6.37
N PRO A 195 22.80 5.14 5.32
CA PRO A 195 21.40 5.56 5.31
C PRO A 195 20.39 4.40 5.31
N HIS A 196 20.81 3.21 4.88
CA HIS A 196 19.97 2.00 4.84
C HIS A 196 20.58 0.87 5.68
N ALA A 197 21.22 1.22 6.81
CA ALA A 197 21.79 0.24 7.71
C ALA A 197 20.73 -0.75 8.21
N ARG A 198 21.05 -2.04 8.17
CA ARG A 198 20.27 -3.05 8.90
C ARG A 198 20.84 -3.20 10.31
N PRO A 199 20.01 -3.17 11.37
CA PRO A 199 20.48 -3.38 12.74
C PRO A 199 21.27 -4.69 12.86
N THR A 200 22.37 -4.64 13.60
CA THR A 200 23.23 -5.80 13.86
C THR A 200 23.24 -6.17 15.34
N SER A 201 23.90 -7.28 15.67
CA SER A 201 24.25 -7.63 17.05
C SER A 201 25.41 -6.80 17.62
N GLY A 202 25.96 -5.86 16.85
CA GLY A 202 27.02 -4.95 17.30
C GLY A 202 26.56 -4.13 18.50
N LYS A 203 27.38 -4.10 19.55
CA LYS A 203 27.09 -3.37 20.79
C LYS A 203 27.49 -1.90 20.66
N ILE A 204 26.58 -1.02 21.09
CA ILE A 204 26.81 0.42 21.16
C ILE A 204 27.91 0.69 22.18
N LYS A 205 28.85 1.57 21.80
CA LYS A 205 29.94 2.00 22.68
C LYS A 205 29.73 3.43 23.16
N ARG A 206 30.33 3.76 24.30
CA ARG A 206 30.32 5.12 24.84
C ARG A 206 30.92 6.11 23.84
N GLY A 207 30.23 7.23 23.65
CA GLY A 207 30.65 8.31 22.76
C GLY A 207 30.32 8.10 21.27
N GLU A 208 29.61 7.02 20.92
CA GLU A 208 29.12 6.81 19.55
C GLU A 208 27.84 7.60 19.27
N TRP A 209 27.74 8.11 18.05
CA TRP A 209 26.45 8.52 17.49
C TRP A 209 25.57 7.30 17.26
N VAL A 210 24.26 7.45 17.46
CA VAL A 210 23.26 6.43 17.19
C VAL A 210 22.20 7.03 16.28
N LEU A 211 22.12 6.52 15.05
CA LEU A 211 21.04 6.85 14.12
C LEU A 211 19.90 5.85 14.33
N VAL A 212 18.68 6.36 14.48
CA VAL A 212 17.46 5.57 14.60
C VAL A 212 16.46 6.12 13.58
N ASP A 213 15.93 5.26 12.71
CA ASP A 213 14.88 5.59 11.75
C ASP A 213 13.77 4.52 11.85
N TRP A 214 12.56 4.95 12.17
CA TRP A 214 11.44 4.09 12.57
C TRP A 214 10.11 4.70 12.17
N GLY A 215 9.07 3.86 12.11
CA GLY A 215 7.72 4.30 11.84
C GLY A 215 6.70 3.21 12.11
N VAL A 216 5.44 3.62 12.24
CA VAL A 216 4.31 2.75 12.54
C VAL A 216 3.17 3.00 11.56
N ARG A 217 2.37 1.95 11.32
CA ARG A 217 1.11 1.99 10.59
C ARG A 217 -0.05 1.74 11.53
#